data_AF-A0A497S8E6-F1
#
_entry.id   AF-A0A497S8E6-F1
#
_cell.length_a   1.000
_cell.length_b   1.000
_cell.length_c   1.000
_cell.angle_alpha   90.00
_cell.angle_beta   90.00
_cell.angle_gamma   90.00
#
_symmetry.space_group_name_H-M   'P 1'
#
loop_
_entity.id
_entity.type
_entity.pdbx_description
1 polymer ?
#
loop_
_entity_poly.entity_id
_entity_poly.type
_entity_poly.pdbx_seq_one_letter_code
_entity_poly.pdbx_strand_id
1 'polypeptide(L)'
;MVTVIDIRKLNSGIKLSLIELINIIDPRRTENFFENMRLQEPAVIPLVLWGLLSTFVCILLPIFIYDYLLLNIILILLFLFTIWLGNYITDFLLSSGYFTYLGYFISCVYGKVDNVTATKVGFLYFFTGIFFAVCMAHVVIRFSNREIELEESFSFVAYSVIPALLGGIFAASSLTYVLCFLFVAYSVYIFYIAIKVRVGFERAGIVMITTILSSGAITIIAFRLLALLLGVPTWAF
;
A
#
# COMPACT_ATOMS: atom_id res chain seq x y z
N MET A 1 -21.97 -3.35 5.44
CA MET A 1 -22.43 -4.68 5.00
C MET A 1 -21.21 -5.61 5.10
N VAL A 2 -21.18 -6.59 6.00
CA VAL A 2 -20.01 -7.46 6.20
C VAL A 2 -19.96 -8.47 5.05
N THR A 3 -18.99 -8.33 4.16
CA THR A 3 -18.76 -9.26 3.06
C THR A 3 -18.09 -10.50 3.62
N VAL A 4 -18.89 -11.42 4.16
CA VAL A 4 -18.41 -12.75 4.56
C VAL A 4 -17.86 -13.44 3.32
N ILE A 5 -16.58 -13.82 3.35
CA ILE A 5 -15.93 -14.56 2.26
C ILE A 5 -16.71 -15.86 2.03
N ASP A 6 -17.47 -15.91 0.94
CA ASP A 6 -18.13 -17.14 0.52
C ASP A 6 -17.08 -18.06 -0.11
N ILE A 7 -16.67 -19.08 0.64
CA ILE A 7 -15.66 -20.06 0.23
C ILE A 7 -16.05 -20.73 -1.12
N ARG A 8 -17.36 -20.82 -1.43
CA ARG A 8 -17.83 -21.36 -2.72
C ARG A 8 -17.49 -20.48 -3.91
N LYS A 9 -17.27 -19.18 -3.68
CA LYS A 9 -16.85 -18.19 -4.69
C LYS A 9 -15.33 -17.99 -4.71
N LEU A 10 -14.57 -18.70 -3.88
CA LEU A 10 -13.13 -18.52 -3.77
C LEU A 10 -12.43 -18.81 -5.11
N ASN A 11 -12.76 -19.93 -5.75
CA ASN A 11 -12.10 -20.35 -6.99
C ASN A 11 -12.47 -19.43 -8.19
N SER A 12 -13.74 -19.00 -8.27
CA SER A 12 -14.16 -18.03 -9.28
C SER A 12 -13.58 -16.64 -9.01
N GLY A 13 -13.46 -16.23 -7.74
CA GLY A 13 -12.78 -15.01 -7.31
C GLY A 13 -11.30 -15.02 -7.71
N ILE A 14 -10.55 -16.07 -7.36
CA ILE A 14 -9.13 -16.22 -7.73
C ILE A 14 -8.95 -16.15 -9.24
N LYS A 15 -9.76 -16.87 -10.02
CA LYS A 15 -9.69 -16.83 -11.49
C LYS A 15 -9.92 -15.43 -12.03
N LEU A 16 -10.87 -14.70 -11.46
CA LEU A 16 -11.20 -13.34 -11.88
C LEU A 16 -10.10 -12.34 -11.50
N SER A 17 -9.55 -12.44 -10.29
CA SER A 17 -8.39 -11.65 -9.84
C SER A 17 -7.15 -11.91 -10.69
N LEU A 18 -6.91 -13.15 -11.13
CA LEU A 18 -5.82 -13.48 -12.06
C LEU A 18 -6.03 -12.83 -13.43
N ILE A 19 -7.26 -12.81 -13.94
CA ILE A 19 -7.58 -12.14 -15.22
C ILE A 19 -7.38 -10.63 -15.09
N GLU A 20 -7.83 -10.03 -13.99
CA GLU A 20 -7.61 -8.61 -13.69
C GLU A 20 -6.11 -8.29 -13.59
N LEU A 21 -5.34 -9.14 -12.91
CA LEU A 21 -3.88 -9.01 -12.82
C LEU A 21 -3.22 -9.08 -14.21
N ILE A 22 -3.62 -10.03 -15.05
CA ILE A 22 -3.11 -10.15 -16.43
C ILE A 22 -3.44 -8.89 -17.23
N ASN A 23 -4.65 -8.34 -17.09
CA ASN A 23 -5.04 -7.13 -17.80
C ASN A 23 -4.30 -5.88 -17.30
N ILE A 24 -3.97 -5.82 -16.01
CA ILE A 24 -3.12 -4.77 -15.45
C ILE A 24 -1.69 -4.92 -16.01
N ILE A 25 -1.15 -6.15 -16.08
CA ILE A 25 0.21 -6.45 -16.51
C ILE A 25 0.44 -6.25 -18.02
N ASP A 26 -0.55 -6.57 -18.86
CA ASP A 26 -0.45 -6.42 -20.31
C ASP A 26 -0.66 -4.94 -20.71
N PRO A 27 0.39 -4.24 -21.20
CA PRO A 27 0.32 -2.82 -21.58
C PRO A 27 -0.75 -2.51 -22.63
N ARG A 28 -1.16 -3.51 -23.42
CA ARG A 28 -2.20 -3.36 -24.45
C ARG A 28 -3.61 -3.40 -23.88
N ARG A 29 -3.78 -3.87 -22.65
CA ARG A 29 -5.07 -4.09 -21.99
C ARG A 29 -5.24 -3.28 -20.72
N THR A 30 -4.18 -2.66 -20.21
CA THR A 30 -4.20 -1.84 -19.00
C THR A 30 -5.22 -0.70 -19.10
N GLU A 31 -5.37 -0.05 -20.26
CA GLU A 31 -6.41 0.97 -20.49
C GLU A 31 -7.82 0.39 -20.31
N ASN A 32 -8.13 -0.73 -20.98
CA ASN A 32 -9.42 -1.42 -20.89
C ASN A 32 -9.75 -1.86 -19.45
N PHE A 33 -8.74 -2.21 -18.65
CA PHE A 33 -8.94 -2.54 -17.24
C PHE A 33 -9.47 -1.33 -16.47
N PHE A 34 -8.85 -0.15 -16.61
CA PHE A 34 -9.30 1.05 -15.91
C PHE A 34 -10.63 1.60 -16.42
N GLU A 35 -10.95 1.42 -17.70
CA GLU A 35 -12.28 1.72 -18.24
C GLU A 35 -13.39 0.91 -17.56
N ASN A 36 -13.13 -0.37 -17.28
CA ASN A 36 -14.13 -1.32 -16.77
C ASN A 36 -13.90 -1.72 -15.30
N MET A 37 -13.10 -0.94 -14.57
CA MET A 37 -12.70 -1.34 -13.22
C MET A 37 -13.90 -1.35 -12.27
N ARG A 38 -13.85 -2.26 -11.30
CA ARG A 38 -14.89 -2.35 -10.27
C ARG A 38 -14.69 -1.25 -9.24
N LEU A 39 -15.73 -0.44 -9.08
CA LEU A 39 -15.82 0.55 -8.01
C LEU A 39 -16.24 -0.15 -6.71
N GLN A 40 -15.56 0.16 -5.62
CA GLN A 40 -15.92 -0.30 -4.29
C GLN A 40 -15.73 0.85 -3.32
N GLU A 41 -16.73 1.10 -2.47
CA GLU A 41 -16.61 2.14 -1.45
C GLU A 41 -15.46 1.80 -0.50
N PRO A 42 -14.50 2.73 -0.27
CA PRO A 42 -13.39 2.48 0.63
C PRO A 42 -13.90 2.42 2.07
N ALA A 43 -13.59 1.34 2.77
CA ALA A 43 -13.90 1.22 4.18
C ALA A 43 -12.83 1.96 5.01
N VAL A 44 -12.93 3.29 5.09
CA VAL A 44 -11.94 4.17 5.75
C VAL A 44 -11.82 3.88 7.24
N ILE A 45 -12.94 3.57 7.92
CA ILE A 45 -12.97 3.31 9.38
C ILE A 45 -12.06 2.12 9.77
N PRO A 46 -12.17 0.95 9.11
CA PRO A 46 -11.21 -0.14 9.26
C PRO A 46 -9.74 0.25 9.12
N LEU A 47 -9.42 1.08 8.12
CA LEU A 47 -8.05 1.49 7.80
C LEU A 47 -7.47 2.38 8.91
N VAL A 48 -8.29 3.28 9.45
CA VAL A 48 -7.95 4.14 10.60
C VAL A 48 -7.78 3.30 11.87
N LEU A 49 -8.74 2.42 12.18
CA LEU A 49 -8.68 1.56 13.36
C LEU A 49 -7.45 0.65 13.33
N TRP A 50 -7.19 0.04 12.19
CA TRP A 50 -6.02 -0.79 11.95
C TRP A 50 -4.71 -0.01 12.09
N GLY A 51 -4.64 1.21 11.55
CA GLY A 51 -3.47 2.08 11.69
C GLY A 51 -3.20 2.47 13.15
N LEU A 52 -4.25 2.80 13.90
CA LEU A 52 -4.17 3.11 15.33
C LEU A 52 -3.69 1.91 16.15
N LEU A 53 -4.29 0.75 15.95
CA LEU A 53 -3.90 -0.49 16.64
C LEU A 53 -2.46 -0.90 16.32
N SER A 54 -2.05 -0.83 15.05
CA SER A 54 -0.69 -1.18 14.64
C SER A 54 0.36 -0.23 15.22
N THR A 55 0.05 1.08 15.26
CA THR A 55 0.92 2.09 15.88
C THR A 55 1.05 1.85 17.39
N PHE A 56 -0.08 1.59 18.06
CA PHE A 56 -0.09 1.28 19.49
C PHE A 56 0.75 0.04 19.83
N VAL A 57 0.61 -1.03 19.05
CA VAL A 57 1.42 -2.25 19.19
C VAL A 57 2.91 -1.95 19.00
N CYS A 58 3.30 -1.15 18.00
CA CYS A 58 4.70 -0.82 17.75
C CYS A 58 5.32 0.07 18.85
N ILE A 59 4.52 0.93 19.49
CA ILE A 59 4.96 1.76 20.62
C ILE A 59 5.18 0.91 21.88
N LEU A 60 4.29 -0.05 22.14
CA LEU A 60 4.39 -0.93 23.31
C LEU A 60 5.38 -2.08 23.14
N LEU A 61 5.81 -2.36 21.91
CA LEU A 61 6.73 -3.44 21.57
C LEU A 61 7.97 -3.54 22.48
N PRO A 62 8.65 -2.44 22.84
CA PRO A 62 9.83 -2.47 23.71
C PRO A 62 9.54 -2.98 25.14
N ILE A 63 8.28 -2.99 25.57
CA ILE A 63 7.88 -3.35 26.94
C ILE A 63 7.63 -4.86 27.07
N PHE A 64 7.25 -5.55 25.99
CA PHE A 64 6.63 -6.88 26.09
C PHE A 64 7.30 -7.99 25.27
N ILE A 65 8.24 -7.70 24.36
CA ILE A 65 8.62 -8.69 23.33
C ILE A 65 10.14 -8.86 23.21
N TYR A 66 10.60 -10.10 23.43
CA TYR A 66 11.93 -10.59 23.05
C TYR A 66 11.90 -11.48 21.79
N ASP A 67 10.72 -11.91 21.32
CA ASP A 67 10.55 -12.91 20.24
C ASP A 67 9.77 -12.35 19.03
N TYR A 68 10.36 -12.53 17.84
CA TYR A 68 9.82 -12.15 16.53
C TYR A 68 8.51 -12.88 16.19
N LEU A 69 8.28 -14.08 16.72
CA LEU A 69 7.08 -14.85 16.44
C LEU A 69 5.82 -14.11 16.94
N LEU A 70 5.86 -13.57 18.16
CA LEU A 70 4.71 -12.95 18.79
C LEU A 70 4.25 -11.68 18.06
N LEU A 71 5.18 -10.84 17.65
CA LEU A 71 4.87 -9.65 16.86
C LEU A 71 4.25 -10.00 15.50
N ASN A 72 4.87 -10.93 14.77
CA ASN A 72 4.34 -11.35 13.48
C ASN A 72 2.94 -11.95 13.65
N ILE A 73 2.68 -12.69 14.73
CA ILE A 73 1.33 -13.16 15.07
C ILE A 73 0.38 -11.98 15.31
N ILE A 74 0.76 -10.95 16.07
CA ILE A 74 -0.10 -9.78 16.30
C ILE A 74 -0.40 -9.03 15.00
N LEU A 75 0.60 -8.82 14.15
CA LEU A 75 0.42 -8.18 12.84
C LEU A 75 -0.48 -9.03 11.92
N ILE A 76 -0.29 -10.34 11.93
CA ILE A 76 -1.14 -11.30 11.19
C ILE A 76 -2.57 -11.25 11.75
N LEU A 77 -2.78 -11.18 13.05
CA LEU A 77 -4.12 -11.09 13.66
C LEU A 77 -4.81 -9.78 13.29
N LEU A 78 -4.09 -8.65 13.30
CA LEU A 78 -4.60 -7.37 12.83
C LEU A 78 -4.95 -7.41 11.34
N PHE A 79 -4.13 -8.09 10.55
CA PHE A 79 -4.36 -8.28 9.13
C PHE A 79 -5.56 -9.21 8.84
N LEU A 80 -5.71 -10.31 9.58
CA LEU A 80 -6.87 -11.20 9.51
C LEU A 80 -8.15 -10.47 9.96
N PHE A 81 -8.06 -9.63 10.98
CA PHE A 81 -9.16 -8.76 11.40
C PHE A 81 -9.56 -7.78 10.28
N THR A 82 -8.60 -7.22 9.53
CA THR A 82 -8.92 -6.38 8.38
C THR A 82 -9.57 -7.15 7.23
N ILE A 83 -9.06 -8.35 6.90
CA ILE A 83 -9.69 -9.23 5.89
C ILE A 83 -11.13 -9.56 6.27
N TRP A 84 -11.41 -9.77 7.56
CA TRP A 84 -12.76 -10.04 8.06
C TRP A 84 -13.74 -8.89 7.80
N LEU A 85 -13.26 -7.65 7.64
CA LEU A 85 -14.11 -6.47 7.38
C LEU A 85 -14.60 -6.42 5.92
N GLY A 86 -14.02 -7.22 5.01
CA GLY A 86 -14.64 -7.60 3.74
C GLY A 86 -14.51 -6.59 2.60
N ASN A 87 -13.46 -5.76 2.58
CA ASN A 87 -13.20 -4.84 1.46
C ASN A 87 -12.00 -5.35 0.64
N TYR A 88 -12.29 -6.05 -0.45
CA TYR A 88 -11.28 -6.78 -1.23
C TYR A 88 -10.08 -5.93 -1.68
N ILE A 89 -10.32 -4.70 -2.15
CA ILE A 89 -9.24 -3.82 -2.61
C ILE A 89 -8.40 -3.27 -1.45
N THR A 90 -9.05 -2.95 -0.33
CA THR A 90 -8.36 -2.53 0.89
C THR A 90 -7.54 -3.68 1.46
N ASP A 91 -8.10 -4.89 1.48
CA ASP A 91 -7.44 -6.09 1.94
C ASP A 91 -6.21 -6.40 1.08
N PHE A 92 -6.34 -6.29 -0.24
CA PHE A 92 -5.22 -6.54 -1.15
C PHE A 92 -4.13 -5.45 -1.06
N LEU A 93 -4.51 -4.19 -0.86
CA LEU A 93 -3.58 -3.09 -0.59
C LEU A 93 -2.78 -3.33 0.70
N LEU A 94 -3.46 -3.68 1.79
CA LEU A 94 -2.83 -3.99 3.08
C LEU A 94 -1.94 -5.24 2.99
N SER A 95 -2.39 -6.28 2.28
CA SER A 95 -1.63 -7.50 2.01
C SER A 95 -0.32 -7.17 1.30
N SER A 96 -0.41 -6.31 0.28
CA SER A 96 0.74 -5.90 -0.52
C SER A 96 1.71 -5.07 0.32
N GLY A 97 1.20 -4.21 1.19
CA GLY A 97 2.02 -3.46 2.14
C GLY A 97 2.80 -4.35 3.11
N TYR A 98 2.29 -5.54 3.48
CA TYR A 98 3.03 -6.49 4.31
C TYR A 98 4.31 -6.99 3.63
N PHE A 99 4.35 -7.10 2.30
CA PHE A 99 5.58 -7.43 1.58
C PHE A 99 6.63 -6.31 1.70
N THR A 100 6.19 -5.05 1.70
CA THR A 100 7.05 -3.91 2.01
C THR A 100 7.59 -4.00 3.43
N TYR A 101 6.72 -4.26 4.42
CA TYR A 101 7.15 -4.48 5.81
C TYR A 101 8.26 -5.53 5.91
N LEU A 102 8.04 -6.71 5.31
CA LEU A 102 9.00 -7.81 5.34
C LEU A 102 10.32 -7.44 4.66
N GLY A 103 10.29 -6.79 3.50
CA GLY A 103 11.50 -6.41 2.79
C GLY A 103 12.41 -5.48 3.61
N TYR A 104 11.84 -4.42 4.17
CA TYR A 104 12.60 -3.47 5.00
C TYR A 104 13.00 -4.06 6.36
N PHE A 105 12.15 -4.88 6.97
CA PHE A 105 12.51 -5.62 8.19
C PHE A 105 13.74 -6.50 7.96
N ILE A 106 13.71 -7.35 6.91
CA ILE A 106 14.81 -8.25 6.56
C ILE A 106 16.08 -7.46 6.23
N SER A 107 15.95 -6.34 5.51
CA SER A 107 17.05 -5.45 5.18
C SER A 107 17.78 -4.94 6.44
N CYS A 108 17.01 -4.46 7.44
CA CYS A 108 17.57 -4.02 8.72
C CYS A 108 18.23 -5.17 9.50
N VAL A 109 17.61 -6.35 9.54
CA VAL A 109 18.18 -7.53 10.20
C VAL A 109 19.52 -7.91 9.57
N TYR A 110 19.62 -7.93 8.23
CA TYR A 110 20.90 -8.15 7.54
C TYR A 110 21.91 -7.02 7.77
N GLY A 111 21.43 -5.80 7.97
CA GLY A 111 22.22 -4.65 8.42
C GLY A 111 22.68 -4.72 9.88
N LYS A 112 22.40 -5.81 10.60
CA LYS A 112 22.73 -6.01 12.03
C LYS A 112 22.07 -5.00 12.97
N VAL A 113 20.93 -4.44 12.57
CA VAL A 113 20.09 -3.60 13.41
C VAL A 113 19.34 -4.49 14.40
N ASP A 114 19.12 -4.01 15.62
CA ASP A 114 18.33 -4.76 16.60
C ASP A 114 16.90 -4.98 16.09
N ASN A 115 16.29 -6.08 16.52
CA ASN A 115 14.99 -6.50 15.99
C ASN A 115 13.87 -5.50 16.29
N VAL A 116 13.94 -4.79 17.41
CA VAL A 116 12.93 -3.79 17.79
C VAL A 116 12.99 -2.63 16.81
N THR A 117 14.19 -2.14 16.49
CA THR A 117 14.40 -1.10 15.49
C THR A 117 14.05 -1.58 14.09
N ALA A 118 14.43 -2.80 13.70
CA ALA A 118 14.08 -3.39 12.40
C ALA A 118 12.55 -3.49 12.20
N THR A 119 11.82 -3.92 13.24
CA THR A 119 10.35 -3.92 13.24
C THR A 119 9.78 -2.53 13.01
N LYS A 120 10.26 -1.54 13.77
CA LYS A 120 9.75 -0.17 13.66
C LYS A 120 10.03 0.40 12.27
N VAL A 121 11.19 0.12 11.67
CA VAL A 121 11.52 0.52 10.30
C VAL A 121 10.60 -0.17 9.29
N GLY A 122 10.42 -1.49 9.38
CA GLY A 122 9.49 -2.22 8.53
C GLY A 122 8.07 -1.66 8.61
N PHE A 123 7.57 -1.40 9.82
CA PHE A 123 6.26 -0.81 10.06
C PHE A 123 6.17 0.61 9.47
N LEU A 124 7.22 1.41 9.62
CA LEU A 124 7.28 2.78 9.11
C LEU A 124 7.12 2.80 7.58
N TYR A 125 7.87 1.98 6.86
CA TYR A 125 7.79 1.90 5.39
C TYR A 125 6.43 1.39 4.91
N PHE A 126 5.91 0.37 5.59
CA PHE A 126 4.58 -0.16 5.31
C PHE A 126 3.47 0.87 5.55
N PHE A 127 3.42 1.49 6.73
CA PHE A 127 2.44 2.53 7.04
C PHE A 127 2.52 3.68 6.04
N THR A 128 3.73 4.12 5.72
CA THR A 128 3.96 5.22 4.78
C THR A 128 3.50 4.86 3.36
N GLY A 129 3.71 3.62 2.91
CA GLY A 129 3.22 3.14 1.62
C GLY A 129 1.70 3.12 1.53
N ILE A 130 1.01 2.62 2.57
CA ILE A 130 -0.46 2.62 2.63
C ILE A 130 -1.00 4.06 2.73
N PHE A 131 -0.40 4.88 3.60
CA PHE A 131 -0.78 6.27 3.80
C PHE A 131 -0.57 7.11 2.52
N PHE A 132 0.46 6.79 1.74
CA PHE A 132 0.70 7.38 0.42
C PHE A 132 -0.45 7.12 -0.54
N ALA A 133 -0.92 5.87 -0.65
CA ALA A 133 -2.07 5.54 -1.48
C ALA A 133 -3.34 6.31 -1.04
N VAL A 134 -3.60 6.40 0.27
CA VAL A 134 -4.73 7.17 0.79
C VAL A 134 -4.61 8.66 0.44
N CYS A 135 -3.43 9.23 0.61
CA CYS A 135 -3.17 10.63 0.28
C CYS A 135 -3.33 10.89 -1.23
N MET A 136 -2.81 10.00 -2.08
CA MET A 136 -2.98 10.08 -3.53
C MET A 136 -4.46 10.07 -3.93
N ALA A 137 -5.28 9.19 -3.34
CA ALA A 137 -6.71 9.15 -3.63
C ALA A 137 -7.42 10.48 -3.32
N HIS A 138 -7.10 11.12 -2.20
CA HIS A 138 -7.72 12.42 -1.87
C HIS A 138 -7.23 13.56 -2.76
N VAL A 139 -5.95 13.53 -3.10
CA VAL A 139 -5.28 14.56 -3.89
C VAL A 139 -5.72 14.52 -5.36
N VAL A 140 -5.87 13.32 -5.94
CA VAL A 140 -6.38 13.11 -7.29
C VAL A 140 -7.72 13.81 -7.47
N ILE A 141 -8.68 13.61 -6.56
CA ILE A 141 -10.02 14.22 -6.63
C ILE A 141 -9.94 15.74 -6.71
N ARG A 142 -8.99 16.33 -5.97
CA ARG A 142 -8.79 17.77 -5.92
C ARG A 142 -8.23 18.31 -7.23
N PHE A 143 -7.33 17.58 -7.88
CA PHE A 143 -6.67 17.99 -9.13
C PHE A 143 -7.38 17.52 -10.40
N SER A 144 -8.33 16.59 -10.30
CA SER A 144 -9.18 16.12 -11.41
C SER A 144 -10.42 16.99 -11.63
N ASN A 145 -10.51 18.19 -11.03
CA ASN A 145 -11.71 19.03 -11.06
C ASN A 145 -13.00 18.32 -10.62
N ARG A 146 -12.89 17.30 -9.76
CA ARG A 146 -14.00 16.44 -9.31
C ARG A 146 -14.65 15.61 -10.43
N GLU A 147 -13.94 15.35 -11.52
CA GLU A 147 -14.35 14.36 -12.54
C GLU A 147 -14.29 12.92 -12.00
N ILE A 148 -13.65 12.72 -10.84
CA ILE A 148 -13.40 11.42 -10.22
C ILE A 148 -13.99 11.44 -8.81
N GLU A 149 -14.84 10.45 -8.50
CA GLU A 149 -15.40 10.24 -7.17
C GLU A 149 -14.39 9.56 -6.22
N LEU A 150 -14.63 9.63 -4.91
CA LEU A 150 -13.69 9.09 -3.91
C LEU A 150 -13.47 7.58 -4.06
N GLU A 151 -14.53 6.84 -4.33
CA GLU A 151 -14.49 5.38 -4.49
C GLU A 151 -13.67 4.98 -5.71
N GLU A 152 -13.91 5.69 -6.80
CA GLU A 152 -13.17 5.52 -8.03
C GLU A 152 -11.70 5.89 -7.86
N SER A 153 -11.44 7.04 -7.24
CA SER A 153 -10.08 7.50 -6.99
C SER A 153 -9.29 6.53 -6.12
N PHE A 154 -9.91 5.98 -5.08
CA PHE A 154 -9.24 5.02 -4.21
C PHE A 154 -8.93 3.73 -4.96
N SER A 155 -9.89 3.21 -5.74
CA SER A 155 -9.71 1.96 -6.50
C SER A 155 -8.51 2.02 -7.43
N PHE A 156 -8.42 3.01 -8.33
CA PHE A 156 -7.31 3.01 -9.28
C PHE A 156 -5.98 3.36 -8.64
N VAL A 157 -5.96 4.21 -7.61
CA VAL A 157 -4.74 4.49 -6.85
C VAL A 157 -4.24 3.22 -6.17
N ALA A 158 -5.13 2.46 -5.51
CA ALA A 158 -4.77 1.21 -4.86
C ALA A 158 -4.18 0.20 -5.88
N TYR A 159 -4.87 -0.04 -7.00
CA TYR A 159 -4.35 -0.91 -8.07
C TYR A 159 -3.02 -0.44 -8.64
N SER A 160 -2.80 0.88 -8.72
CA SER A 160 -1.54 1.44 -9.21
C SER A 160 -0.40 1.31 -8.22
N VAL A 161 -0.66 1.40 -6.91
CA VAL A 161 0.37 1.38 -5.85
C VAL A 161 0.73 -0.05 -5.42
N ILE A 162 -0.16 -1.03 -5.60
CA ILE A 162 0.08 -2.44 -5.25
C ILE A 162 1.41 -2.99 -5.77
N PRO A 163 1.81 -2.82 -7.06
CA PRO A 163 3.09 -3.31 -7.54
C PRO A 163 4.27 -2.75 -6.74
N ALA A 164 4.34 -1.45 -6.48
CA ALA A 164 5.38 -0.85 -5.65
C ALA A 164 5.44 -1.47 -4.25
N LEU A 165 4.29 -1.73 -3.62
CA LEU A 165 4.23 -2.34 -2.29
C LEU A 165 4.71 -3.80 -2.30
N LEU A 166 4.30 -4.58 -3.31
CA LEU A 166 4.81 -5.95 -3.50
C LEU A 166 6.32 -5.96 -3.77
N GLY A 167 6.79 -5.02 -4.59
CA GLY A 167 8.20 -4.83 -4.92
C GLY A 167 9.07 -4.49 -3.72
N GLY A 168 8.48 -4.00 -2.63
CA GLY A 168 9.18 -3.72 -1.37
C GLY A 168 9.91 -4.94 -0.79
N ILE A 169 9.48 -6.18 -1.08
CA ILE A 169 10.19 -7.39 -0.65
C ILE A 169 11.64 -7.44 -1.18
N PHE A 170 11.88 -6.85 -2.35
CA PHE A 170 13.19 -6.81 -2.98
C PHE A 170 14.15 -5.80 -2.33
N ALA A 171 13.66 -4.97 -1.40
CA ALA A 171 14.51 -4.13 -0.56
C ALA A 171 15.31 -4.93 0.48
N ALA A 172 15.00 -6.21 0.67
CA ALA A 172 15.70 -7.12 1.59
C ALA A 172 17.20 -7.29 1.25
N SER A 173 17.60 -7.09 -0.01
CA SER A 173 18.99 -7.23 -0.43
C SER A 173 19.39 -6.16 -1.44
N SER A 174 20.63 -5.69 -1.35
CA SER A 174 21.21 -4.75 -2.31
C SER A 174 21.24 -5.30 -3.75
N LEU A 175 21.33 -6.63 -3.90
CA LEU A 175 21.34 -7.29 -5.20
C LEU A 175 19.98 -7.22 -5.92
N THR A 176 18.88 -7.20 -5.15
CA THR A 176 17.51 -7.17 -5.68
C THR A 176 16.92 -5.77 -5.70
N TYR A 177 17.63 -4.77 -5.17
CA TYR A 177 17.13 -3.40 -5.02
C TYR A 177 16.68 -2.75 -6.34
N VAL A 178 17.33 -3.11 -7.45
CA VAL A 178 16.91 -2.67 -8.81
C VAL A 178 15.49 -3.12 -9.14
N LEU A 179 15.08 -4.33 -8.70
CA LEU A 179 13.71 -4.80 -8.90
C LEU A 179 12.71 -3.92 -8.15
N CYS A 180 13.03 -3.48 -6.93
CA CYS A 180 12.17 -2.54 -6.19
C CYS A 180 11.89 -1.27 -7.01
N PHE A 181 12.91 -0.68 -7.64
CA PHE A 181 12.73 0.49 -8.49
C PHE A 181 11.92 0.21 -9.76
N LEU A 182 12.08 -0.96 -10.37
CA LEU A 182 11.27 -1.35 -11.54
C LEU A 182 9.79 -1.48 -11.18
N PHE A 183 9.47 -2.05 -10.01
CA PHE A 183 8.09 -2.11 -9.53
C PHE A 183 7.51 -0.71 -9.22
N VAL A 184 8.31 0.20 -8.67
CA VAL A 184 7.91 1.61 -8.48
C VAL A 184 7.66 2.31 -9.81
N ALA A 185 8.57 2.17 -10.79
CA ALA A 185 8.39 2.75 -12.11
C ALA A 185 7.14 2.19 -12.81
N TYR A 186 6.88 0.90 -12.65
CA TYR A 186 5.68 0.24 -13.15
C TYR A 186 4.40 0.78 -12.51
N SER A 187 4.41 1.01 -11.19
CA SER A 187 3.32 1.68 -10.48
C SER A 187 3.02 3.08 -11.01
N VAL A 188 4.06 3.88 -11.32
CA VAL A 188 3.89 5.22 -11.93
C VAL A 188 3.27 5.11 -13.32
N TYR A 189 3.70 4.14 -14.12
CA TYR A 189 3.14 3.89 -15.45
C TYR A 189 1.65 3.49 -15.40
N ILE A 190 1.28 2.56 -14.51
CA ILE A 190 -0.12 2.16 -14.31
C ILE A 190 -0.95 3.37 -13.86
N PHE A 191 -0.42 4.15 -12.91
CA PHE A 191 -1.11 5.33 -12.38
C PHE A 191 -1.36 6.39 -13.45
N TYR A 192 -0.38 6.62 -14.32
CA TYR A 192 -0.53 7.49 -15.49
C TYR A 192 -1.70 7.05 -16.38
N ILE A 193 -1.76 5.76 -16.71
CA ILE A 193 -2.82 5.20 -17.55
C ILE A 193 -4.18 5.41 -16.88
N ALA A 194 -4.30 5.09 -15.59
CA ALA A 194 -5.54 5.26 -14.85
C ALA A 194 -6.07 6.69 -14.90
N ILE A 195 -5.20 7.68 -14.68
CA ILE A 195 -5.57 9.11 -14.78
C ILE A 195 -5.91 9.47 -16.23
N LYS A 196 -5.12 9.03 -17.21
CA LYS A 196 -5.31 9.33 -18.63
C LYS A 196 -6.69 8.89 -19.11
N VAL A 197 -7.15 7.72 -18.69
CA VAL A 197 -8.47 7.20 -19.07
C VAL A 197 -9.60 8.11 -18.55
N ARG A 198 -9.42 8.80 -17.41
CA ARG A 198 -10.47 9.65 -16.81
C ARG A 198 -10.40 11.12 -17.18
N VAL A 199 -9.22 11.72 -17.05
CA VAL A 199 -9.02 13.17 -17.21
C VAL A 199 -8.54 13.53 -18.62
N GLY A 200 -8.28 12.52 -19.46
CA GLY A 200 -7.74 12.70 -20.81
C GLY A 200 -6.24 12.96 -20.85
N PHE A 201 -5.64 12.68 -22.01
CA PHE A 201 -4.18 12.76 -22.22
C PHE A 201 -3.57 14.14 -21.88
N GLU A 202 -4.27 15.21 -22.23
CA GLU A 202 -3.76 16.58 -22.10
C GLU A 202 -3.48 16.99 -20.64
N ARG A 203 -4.31 16.50 -19.70
CA ARG A 203 -4.21 16.83 -18.27
C ARG A 203 -3.55 15.73 -17.45
N ALA A 204 -3.49 14.51 -17.97
CA ALA A 204 -3.03 13.33 -17.23
C ALA A 204 -1.64 13.52 -16.60
N GLY A 205 -0.68 14.07 -17.36
CA GLY A 205 0.67 14.31 -16.87
C GLY A 205 0.71 15.29 -15.68
N ILE A 206 -0.05 16.39 -15.77
CA ILE A 206 -0.10 17.40 -14.71
C ILE A 206 -0.75 16.82 -13.45
N VAL A 207 -1.90 16.16 -13.58
CA VAL A 207 -2.60 15.54 -12.45
C VAL A 207 -1.74 14.46 -11.80
N MET A 208 -1.06 13.64 -12.60
CA MET A 208 -0.15 12.61 -12.09
C MET A 208 1.01 13.22 -11.29
N ILE A 209 1.74 14.17 -11.87
CA ILE A 209 2.92 14.77 -11.24
C ILE A 209 2.53 15.52 -9.96
N THR A 210 1.48 16.34 -10.03
CA THR A 210 1.01 17.10 -8.86
C THR A 210 0.51 16.17 -7.75
N THR A 211 -0.15 15.06 -8.10
CA THR A 211 -0.58 14.07 -7.13
C THR A 211 0.63 13.42 -6.44
N ILE A 212 1.56 12.85 -7.21
CA ILE A 212 2.72 12.14 -6.66
C ILE A 212 3.55 13.08 -5.78
N LEU A 213 3.81 14.31 -6.21
CA LEU A 213 4.63 15.26 -5.47
C LEU A 213 3.96 15.73 -4.18
N SER A 214 2.67 16.10 -4.23
CA SER A 214 1.97 16.59 -3.04
C SER A 214 1.71 15.48 -2.03
N SER A 215 1.27 14.30 -2.48
CA SER A 215 1.15 13.13 -1.61
C SER A 215 2.50 12.70 -1.05
N GLY A 216 3.58 12.76 -1.84
CA GLY A 216 4.94 12.47 -1.40
C GLY A 216 5.44 13.44 -0.31
N ALA A 217 5.15 14.73 -0.44
CA ALA A 217 5.49 15.71 0.59
C ALA A 217 4.77 15.43 1.91
N ILE A 218 3.46 15.13 1.85
CA ILE A 218 2.64 14.80 3.03
C ILE A 218 3.16 13.51 3.70
N THR A 219 3.49 12.49 2.92
CA THR A 219 3.98 11.23 3.47
C THR A 219 5.38 11.32 4.04
N ILE A 220 6.28 12.14 3.48
CA ILE A 220 7.60 12.39 4.09
C ILE A 220 7.44 13.04 5.47
N ILE A 221 6.52 14.00 5.61
CA ILE A 221 6.22 14.63 6.90
C ILE A 221 5.68 13.59 7.89
N ALA A 222 4.70 12.78 7.46
CA ALA A 222 4.13 11.72 8.28
C ALA A 222 5.17 10.66 8.67
N PHE A 223 6.06 10.26 7.76
CA PHE A 223 7.17 9.33 8.00
C PHE A 223 8.08 9.89 9.09
N ARG A 224 8.50 11.15 8.99
CA ARG A 224 9.39 11.76 9.99
C ARG A 224 8.73 11.87 11.37
N LEU A 225 7.46 12.26 11.42
CA LEU A 225 6.68 12.33 12.66
C LEU A 225 6.51 10.94 13.30
N LEU A 226 6.14 9.95 12.50
CA LEU A 226 5.93 8.58 12.96
C LEU A 226 7.25 7.94 13.41
N ALA A 227 8.34 8.17 12.69
CA ALA A 227 9.68 7.74 13.07
C ALA A 227 10.10 8.31 14.44
N LEU A 228 9.82 9.58 14.69
CA LEU A 228 10.08 10.24 15.96
C LEU A 228 9.21 9.66 17.10
N LEU A 229 7.92 9.45 16.85
CA LEU A 229 7.00 8.83 17.82
C LEU A 229 7.40 7.40 18.19
N LEU A 230 7.90 6.64 17.21
CA LEU A 230 8.38 5.27 17.42
C LEU A 230 9.80 5.22 18.00
N GLY A 231 10.50 6.35 18.10
CA GLY A 231 11.88 6.43 18.56
C GLY A 231 12.84 5.67 17.64
N VAL A 232 12.62 5.71 16.33
CA VAL A 232 13.52 5.10 15.35
C VAL A 232 14.70 6.04 15.11
N PRO A 233 15.95 5.56 15.27
CA PRO A 233 17.12 6.41 15.10
C PRO A 233 17.30 6.85 13.65
N THR A 234 17.85 8.05 13.46
CA THR A 234 17.97 8.69 12.14
C THR A 234 18.87 7.98 11.15
N TRP A 235 19.77 7.12 11.63
CA TRP A 235 20.65 6.30 10.80
C TRP A 235 19.97 5.04 10.25
N ALA A 236 18.78 4.69 10.74
CA ALA A 236 18.04 3.51 10.31
C ALA A 236 17.16 3.75 9.07
N PHE A 237 17.28 4.93 8.44
CA PHE A 237 16.55 5.33 7.24
C PHE A 237 17.48 5.47 6.05
#